data_AF-A0A956F211-F1
#
_entry.id   AF-A0A956F211-F1
#
_cell.length_a   1.000
_cell.length_b   1.000
_cell.length_c   1.000
_cell.angle_alpha   90.00
_cell.angle_beta   90.00
_cell.angle_gamma   90.00
#
_symmetry.space_group_name_H-M   'P 1'
#
loop_
_entity.id
_entity.type
_entity.pdbx_description
1 polymer ?
#
loop_
_entity_poly.entity_id
_entity_poly.type
_entity_poly.pdbx_seq_one_letter_code
_entity_poly.pdbx_strand_id
1 'polypeptide(L)'
;MKSIAPQPTAPTSDARLLRRWGRLEVRARRGQLEVYGNLDALEELSRIERCHAVDHPLLPKVASRVDSELGVSLLFEAEVYCDFESFVSDLEQTPEAKIPYCGALSLGEQLAEGLHALAEANLCQGALGWCNVLLSPHGNMLLLAGATPELESPIPVQRAPELSGGAPASACADVYVLLMLLERLRAVSEVPEVQNRVLRGDIDAALEPYARAFAEAHLKGMSMVPLTRHANMREALNDFHELWRMTGHWSAPEELQAFFATCVERMRAGSHPRLEIGPDCAWLVLPSGQRVDLARSPVLRRIARQLIDTHCTLPGRFVSLRNIIRAGWPEQELERSAASNRAYVTLSKLRSRVFGDLLETGEVGWRLLPQVVVDRAESS
;
A
#
# COMPACT_ATOMS: atom_id res chain seq x y z
N MET A 1 33.45 23.87 31.30
CA MET A 1 33.28 23.32 29.94
C MET A 1 31.81 22.99 29.75
N LYS A 2 31.09 23.75 28.92
CA LYS A 2 29.67 23.47 28.61
C LYS A 2 29.64 22.25 27.69
N SER A 3 29.02 21.17 28.16
CA SER A 3 28.74 19.97 27.37
C SER A 3 27.82 20.36 26.23
N ILE A 4 28.36 20.40 25.01
CA ILE A 4 27.58 20.59 23.79
C ILE A 4 26.81 19.28 23.59
N ALA A 5 25.51 19.31 23.81
CA ALA A 5 24.64 18.21 23.41
C ALA A 5 24.79 17.99 21.89
N PRO A 6 24.89 16.74 21.41
CA PRO A 6 25.04 16.48 19.99
C PRO A 6 23.82 17.06 19.23
N GLN A 7 24.09 17.81 18.17
CA GLN A 7 23.05 18.28 17.27
C GLN A 7 22.29 17.08 16.67
N PRO A 8 20.96 17.14 16.53
CA PRO A 8 20.21 16.08 15.87
C PRO A 8 20.65 16.01 14.41
N THR A 9 21.36 14.94 14.05
CA THR A 9 21.74 14.63 12.68
C THR A 9 20.48 14.44 11.84
N ALA A 10 20.43 15.07 10.66
CA ALA A 10 19.41 14.84 9.64
C ALA A 10 19.16 13.33 9.43
N PRO A 11 17.93 12.91 9.08
CA PRO A 11 17.60 11.50 8.87
C PRO A 11 18.61 10.86 7.90
N THR A 12 19.39 9.91 8.42
CA THR A 12 20.45 9.19 7.71
C THR A 12 19.91 8.47 6.46
N SER A 13 20.69 8.45 5.38
CA SER A 13 20.40 7.91 4.04
C SER A 13 19.99 6.43 3.95
N ASP A 14 19.94 5.69 5.06
CA ASP A 14 19.71 4.23 5.08
C ASP A 14 18.22 3.83 5.25
N ALA A 15 17.30 4.80 5.36
CA ALA A 15 15.87 4.51 5.50
C ALA A 15 15.19 4.46 4.12
N ARG A 16 14.65 3.30 3.76
CA ARG A 16 13.82 3.14 2.55
C ARG A 16 12.38 3.53 2.88
N LEU A 17 11.87 4.58 2.25
CA LEU A 17 10.46 4.94 2.34
C LEU A 17 9.60 3.83 1.73
N LEU A 18 8.66 3.30 2.51
CA LEU A 18 7.64 2.38 2.02
C LEU A 18 6.42 3.17 1.55
N ARG A 19 5.88 4.04 2.42
CA ARG A 19 4.69 4.84 2.14
C ARG A 19 4.72 6.19 2.83
N ARG A 20 4.02 7.16 2.24
CA ARG A 20 3.61 8.40 2.89
C ARG A 20 2.10 8.40 3.05
N TRP A 21 1.63 8.60 4.27
CA TRP A 21 0.22 8.67 4.64
C TRP A 21 -0.07 10.05 5.19
N GLY A 22 -0.26 11.00 4.29
CA GLY A 22 -0.42 12.39 4.68
C GLY A 22 0.81 12.91 5.42
N ARG A 23 0.62 13.16 6.71
CA ARG A 23 1.65 13.65 7.64
C ARG A 23 2.56 12.58 8.21
N LEU A 24 2.26 11.30 7.94
CA LEU A 24 3.06 10.16 8.37
C LEU A 24 3.94 9.62 7.23
N GLU A 25 5.11 9.12 7.59
CA GLU A 25 6.00 8.37 6.72
C GLU A 25 6.29 7.00 7.34
N VAL A 26 6.00 5.95 6.58
CA VAL A 26 6.31 4.56 6.93
C VAL A 26 7.58 4.17 6.20
N ARG A 27 8.60 3.78 6.96
CA ARG A 27 9.95 3.52 6.44
C ARG A 27 10.47 2.17 6.93
N ALA A 28 11.36 1.58 6.16
CA ALA A 28 12.21 0.47 6.56
C ALA A 28 13.63 1.04 6.83
N ARG A 29 14.04 1.13 8.09
CA ARG A 29 15.36 1.64 8.49
C ARG A 29 16.21 0.50 9.03
N ARG A 30 17.28 0.13 8.32
CA ARG A 30 18.13 -1.03 8.65
C ARG A 30 17.31 -2.32 8.85
N GLY A 31 16.28 -2.51 8.02
CA GLY A 31 15.36 -3.64 8.10
C GLY A 31 14.19 -3.44 9.07
N GLN A 32 14.29 -2.55 10.06
CA GLN A 32 13.24 -2.31 11.04
C GLN A 32 12.15 -1.35 10.54
N LEU A 33 10.91 -1.58 10.97
CA LEU A 33 9.79 -0.68 10.72
C LEU A 33 9.93 0.60 11.56
N GLU A 34 9.89 1.75 10.89
CA GLU A 34 9.82 3.08 11.49
C GLU A 34 8.57 3.80 10.97
N VAL A 35 7.80 4.40 11.87
CA VAL A 35 6.74 5.36 11.51
C VAL A 35 7.12 6.72 12.04
N TYR A 36 7.38 7.65 11.13
CA TYR A 36 7.72 9.04 11.44
C TYR A 36 6.51 9.94 11.19
N GLY A 37 6.25 10.89 12.06
CA GLY A 37 5.28 11.96 11.84
C GLY A 37 5.84 13.30 12.27
N ASN A 38 5.46 14.37 11.58
CA ASN A 38 5.76 15.73 12.04
C ASN A 38 4.94 16.09 13.29
N LEU A 39 5.15 17.28 13.86
CA LEU A 39 4.42 17.74 15.06
C LEU A 39 2.90 17.83 14.87
N ASP A 40 2.43 17.94 13.62
CA ASP A 40 1.00 17.96 13.30
C ASP A 40 0.37 16.56 13.24
N ALA A 41 1.15 15.49 13.40
CA ALA A 41 0.73 14.08 13.34
C ALA A 41 0.74 13.38 14.72
N LEU A 42 0.87 14.14 15.82
CA LEU A 42 1.04 13.59 17.16
C LEU A 42 -0.18 12.77 17.63
N GLU A 43 -1.38 13.15 17.22
CA GLU A 43 -2.61 12.43 17.57
C GLU A 43 -2.65 11.05 16.87
N GLU A 44 -2.31 11.01 15.59
CA GLU A 44 -2.21 9.78 14.80
C GLU A 44 -1.11 8.86 15.33
N LEU A 45 0.06 9.38 15.66
CA LEU A 45 1.14 8.60 16.27
C LEU A 45 0.74 8.02 17.63
N SER A 46 0.06 8.82 18.47
CA SER A 46 -0.46 8.35 19.75
C SER A 46 -1.53 7.26 19.58
N ARG A 47 -2.33 7.34 18.52
CA ARG A 47 -3.30 6.31 18.17
C ARG A 47 -2.61 5.02 17.72
N ILE A 48 -1.57 5.12 16.89
CA ILE A 48 -0.74 3.98 16.47
C ILE A 48 -0.14 3.30 17.69
N GLU A 49 0.52 4.04 18.60
CA GLU A 49 1.07 3.46 19.84
C GLU A 49 0.02 2.70 20.67
N ARG A 50 -1.19 3.26 20.84
CA ARG A 50 -2.27 2.57 21.56
C ARG A 50 -2.70 1.27 20.88
N CYS A 51 -2.85 1.27 19.56
CA CYS A 51 -3.20 0.06 18.80
C CYS A 51 -2.12 -1.01 18.93
N HIS A 52 -0.85 -0.62 18.92
CA HIS A 52 0.29 -1.54 19.01
C HIS A 52 0.68 -1.92 20.45
N ALA A 53 0.00 -1.37 21.46
CA ALA A 53 0.07 -1.88 22.82
C ALA A 53 -0.72 -3.20 23.00
N VAL A 54 -1.72 -3.46 22.14
CA VAL A 54 -2.50 -4.70 22.14
C VAL A 54 -1.61 -5.90 21.89
N ASP A 55 -1.80 -6.98 22.65
CA ASP A 55 -0.99 -8.19 22.54
C ASP A 55 -1.55 -9.15 21.48
N HIS A 56 -0.98 -9.06 20.28
CA HIS A 56 -1.38 -9.89 19.16
C HIS A 56 -0.19 -10.09 18.20
N PRO A 57 0.05 -11.31 17.68
CA PRO A 57 1.19 -11.58 16.78
C PRO A 57 1.20 -10.72 15.51
N LEU A 58 0.02 -10.34 15.00
CA LEU A 58 -0.10 -9.49 13.81
C LEU A 58 0.25 -8.01 14.08
N LEU A 59 0.24 -7.57 15.35
CA LEU A 59 0.46 -6.18 15.74
C LEU A 59 1.88 -6.02 16.27
N PRO A 60 2.85 -5.55 15.45
CA PRO A 60 4.23 -5.41 15.89
C PRO A 60 4.34 -4.44 17.07
N LYS A 61 5.18 -4.74 18.06
CA LYS A 61 5.33 -3.89 19.24
C LYS A 61 6.16 -2.64 18.92
N VAL A 62 5.82 -1.53 19.57
CA VAL A 62 6.66 -0.31 19.54
C VAL A 62 7.84 -0.52 20.48
N ALA A 63 9.04 -0.66 19.92
CA ALA A 63 10.28 -0.83 20.66
C ALA A 63 10.69 0.46 21.39
N SER A 64 10.56 1.60 20.70
CA SER A 64 10.92 2.89 21.26
C SER A 64 10.24 4.05 20.54
N ARG A 65 10.02 5.12 21.29
CA ARG A 65 9.60 6.43 20.79
C ARG A 65 10.78 7.40 20.84
N VAL A 66 11.02 8.11 19.75
CA VAL A 66 12.07 9.12 19.65
C VAL A 66 11.43 10.46 19.29
N ASP A 67 11.40 11.39 20.23
CA ASP A 67 10.95 12.76 20.00
C ASP A 67 12.11 13.64 19.53
N SER A 68 11.85 14.53 18.58
CA SER A 68 12.81 15.49 18.05
C SER A 68 12.14 16.84 17.79
N GLU A 69 12.92 17.89 17.53
CA GLU A 69 12.37 19.21 17.17
C GLU A 69 11.53 19.20 15.89
N LEU A 70 11.74 18.22 15.00
CA LEU A 70 11.08 18.13 13.70
C LEU A 70 9.83 17.23 13.70
N GLY A 71 9.68 16.39 14.72
CA GLY A 71 8.64 15.36 14.75
C GLY A 71 9.01 14.19 15.65
N VAL A 72 8.25 13.11 15.53
CA VAL A 72 8.34 11.92 16.37
C VAL A 72 8.50 10.68 15.49
N SER A 73 9.41 9.80 15.87
CA SER A 73 9.58 8.46 15.29
C SER A 73 9.14 7.38 16.27
N LEU A 74 8.32 6.43 15.78
CA LEU A 74 8.03 5.17 16.44
C LEU A 74 8.84 4.07 15.76
N LEU A 75 9.72 3.42 16.52
CA LEU A 75 10.49 2.26 16.05
C LEU A 75 9.82 0.99 16.54
N PHE A 76 9.62 0.03 15.65
CA PHE A 76 8.91 -1.21 15.94
C PHE A 76 9.87 -2.41 16.02
N GLU A 77 9.49 -3.40 16.85
CA GLU A 77 10.17 -4.71 16.98
C GLU A 77 9.82 -5.64 15.82
N ALA A 78 9.92 -5.14 14.59
CA ALA A 78 9.56 -5.91 13.41
C ALA A 78 10.40 -5.51 12.21
N GLU A 79 10.76 -6.53 11.44
CA GLU A 79 11.36 -6.33 10.13
C GLU A 79 10.30 -6.18 9.06
N VAL A 80 10.50 -5.23 8.15
CA VAL A 80 9.57 -4.97 7.05
C VAL A 80 10.33 -4.89 5.72
N TYR A 81 9.77 -5.54 4.70
CA TYR A 81 10.26 -5.49 3.35
C TYR A 81 9.37 -4.67 2.42
N CYS A 82 8.05 -4.86 2.43
CA CYS A 82 7.14 -4.05 1.62
C CYS A 82 5.77 -3.98 2.27
N ASP A 83 4.93 -3.07 1.78
CA ASP A 83 3.49 -3.16 2.01
C ASP A 83 2.81 -4.09 1.00
N PHE A 84 1.62 -4.56 1.36
CA PHE A 84 0.88 -5.55 0.59
C PHE A 84 0.33 -4.98 -0.71
N GLU A 85 0.12 -3.66 -0.81
CA GLU A 85 -0.29 -3.02 -2.07
C GLU A 85 0.83 -3.10 -3.11
N SER A 86 2.07 -2.83 -2.71
CA SER A 86 3.25 -3.05 -3.57
C SER A 86 3.44 -4.52 -3.93
N PHE A 87 3.17 -5.43 -2.98
CA PHE A 87 3.22 -6.88 -3.21
C PHE A 87 2.19 -7.34 -4.25
N VAL A 88 0.93 -6.91 -4.12
CA VAL A 88 -0.15 -7.21 -5.08
C VAL A 88 0.20 -6.67 -6.46
N SER A 89 0.77 -5.46 -6.55
CA SER A 89 1.19 -4.88 -7.83
C SER A 89 2.30 -5.70 -8.52
N ASP A 90 3.19 -6.34 -7.76
CA ASP A 90 4.22 -7.26 -8.30
C ASP A 90 3.59 -8.59 -8.76
N LEU A 91 2.63 -9.13 -8.00
CA LEU A 91 1.88 -10.32 -8.38
C LEU A 91 1.08 -10.12 -9.69
N GLU A 92 0.42 -8.98 -9.86
CA GLU A 92 -0.32 -8.66 -11.10
C GLU A 92 0.59 -8.64 -12.34
N GLN A 93 1.86 -8.31 -12.16
CA GLN A 93 2.88 -8.34 -13.24
C GLN A 93 3.44 -9.75 -13.48
N THR A 94 3.15 -10.71 -12.59
CA THR A 94 3.60 -12.10 -12.66
C THR A 94 2.39 -13.03 -12.76
N PRO A 95 1.72 -13.15 -13.92
CA PRO A 95 0.41 -13.82 -14.04
C PRO A 95 0.41 -15.31 -13.66
N GLU A 96 1.58 -15.95 -13.64
CA GLU A 96 1.79 -17.33 -13.18
C GLU A 96 1.69 -17.45 -11.63
N ALA A 97 1.89 -16.37 -10.89
CA ALA A 97 1.88 -16.35 -9.43
C ALA A 97 0.54 -15.85 -8.90
N LYS A 98 -0.32 -16.79 -8.49
CA LYS A 98 -1.55 -16.50 -7.75
C LYS A 98 -1.42 -16.93 -6.30
N ILE A 99 -2.07 -16.19 -5.41
CA ILE A 99 -2.21 -16.59 -4.01
C ILE A 99 -3.08 -17.86 -3.98
N PRO A 100 -2.60 -18.98 -3.42
CA PRO A 100 -3.43 -20.18 -3.27
C PRO A 100 -4.70 -19.87 -2.48
N TYR A 101 -5.82 -20.51 -2.82
CA TYR A 101 -7.09 -20.17 -2.18
C TYR A 101 -7.05 -20.32 -0.65
N CYS A 102 -6.53 -21.44 -0.14
CA CYS A 102 -6.37 -21.67 1.30
C CYS A 102 -5.48 -20.60 1.98
N GLY A 103 -4.47 -20.09 1.26
CA GLY A 103 -3.67 -18.96 1.71
C GLY A 103 -4.45 -17.64 1.74
N ALA A 104 -5.29 -17.38 0.73
CA ALA A 104 -6.19 -16.22 0.73
C ALA A 104 -7.19 -16.25 1.90
N LEU A 105 -7.69 -17.44 2.26
CA LEU A 105 -8.51 -17.63 3.46
C LEU A 105 -7.73 -17.27 4.73
N SER A 106 -6.49 -17.75 4.86
CA SER A 106 -5.61 -17.41 5.98
C SER A 106 -5.31 -15.94 6.10
N LEU A 107 -5.16 -15.23 4.98
CA LEU A 107 -4.96 -13.78 4.98
C LEU A 107 -6.16 -13.08 5.64
N GLY A 108 -7.37 -13.44 5.22
CA GLY A 108 -8.61 -12.89 5.77
C GLY A 108 -8.80 -13.23 7.24
N GLU A 109 -8.52 -14.48 7.63
CA GLU A 109 -8.63 -14.93 9.02
C GLU A 109 -7.67 -14.18 9.94
N GLN A 110 -6.38 -14.14 9.61
CA GLN A 110 -5.38 -13.46 10.44
C GLN A 110 -5.69 -11.96 10.59
N LEU A 111 -6.11 -11.29 9.50
CA LEU A 111 -6.52 -9.88 9.56
C LEU A 111 -7.75 -9.69 10.46
N ALA A 112 -8.75 -10.57 10.33
CA ALA A 112 -9.95 -10.51 11.16
C ALA A 112 -9.62 -10.74 12.65
N GLU A 113 -8.72 -11.66 12.97
CA GLU A 113 -8.24 -11.89 14.35
C GLU A 113 -7.51 -10.66 14.91
N GLY A 114 -6.62 -10.05 14.14
CA GLY A 114 -5.92 -8.82 14.57
C GLY A 114 -6.89 -7.65 14.80
N LEU A 115 -7.88 -7.47 13.92
CA LEU A 115 -8.91 -6.44 14.08
C LEU A 115 -9.87 -6.75 15.24
N HIS A 116 -10.15 -8.03 15.49
CA HIS A 116 -10.91 -8.46 16.66
C HIS A 116 -10.18 -8.13 17.97
N ALA A 117 -8.88 -8.40 18.06
CA ALA A 117 -8.07 -8.07 19.23
C ALA A 117 -8.06 -6.56 19.51
N LEU A 118 -8.00 -5.72 18.46
CA LEU A 118 -8.19 -4.27 18.61
C LEU A 118 -9.57 -3.93 19.19
N ALA A 119 -10.63 -4.56 18.67
CA ALA A 119 -11.99 -4.31 19.14
C ALA A 119 -12.21 -4.72 20.61
N GLU A 120 -11.60 -5.83 21.06
CA GLU A 120 -11.61 -6.24 22.47
C GLU A 120 -10.93 -5.20 23.39
N ALA A 121 -9.95 -4.48 22.86
CA ALA A 121 -9.31 -3.35 23.53
C ALA A 121 -10.07 -2.02 23.39
N ASN A 122 -11.30 -2.03 22.85
CA ASN A 122 -12.09 -0.83 22.50
C ASN A 122 -11.39 0.11 21.50
N LEU A 123 -10.61 -0.47 20.59
CA LEU A 123 -9.94 0.23 19.49
C LEU A 123 -10.50 -0.26 18.16
N CYS A 124 -10.46 0.60 17.14
CA CYS A 124 -10.84 0.24 15.77
C CYS A 124 -9.86 0.85 14.78
N GLN A 125 -9.69 0.19 13.65
CA GLN A 125 -8.83 0.65 12.56
C GLN A 125 -9.49 1.82 11.81
N GLY A 126 -10.78 1.72 11.51
CA GLY A 126 -11.60 2.71 10.83
C GLY A 126 -11.31 2.86 9.33
N ALA A 127 -10.05 2.80 8.94
CA ALA A 127 -9.62 2.81 7.55
C ALA A 127 -8.52 1.77 7.38
N LEU A 128 -8.82 0.74 6.58
CA LEU A 128 -7.91 -0.35 6.27
C LEU A 128 -7.70 -0.39 4.76
N GLY A 129 -6.45 -0.44 4.35
CA GLY A 129 -6.03 -0.67 2.97
C GLY A 129 -4.94 -1.74 2.91
N TRP A 130 -4.65 -2.24 1.71
CA TRP A 130 -3.52 -3.15 1.51
C TRP A 130 -2.18 -2.51 1.91
N CYS A 131 -2.07 -1.17 1.87
CA CYS A 131 -0.89 -0.50 2.37
C CYS A 131 -0.69 -0.63 3.90
N ASN A 132 -1.74 -0.90 4.69
CA ASN A 132 -1.62 -1.15 6.14
C ASN A 132 -1.09 -2.54 6.46
N VAL A 133 -1.16 -3.47 5.51
CA VAL A 133 -0.65 -4.83 5.65
C VAL A 133 0.81 -4.82 5.18
N LEU A 134 1.72 -5.23 6.04
CA LEU A 134 3.15 -5.23 5.79
C LEU A 134 3.66 -6.66 5.70
N LEU A 135 4.65 -6.89 4.86
CA LEU A 135 5.34 -8.17 4.73
C LEU A 135 6.77 -8.05 5.22
N SER A 136 7.15 -8.97 6.10
CA SER A 136 8.54 -9.14 6.51
C SER A 136 9.38 -9.78 5.40
N PRO A 137 10.71 -9.70 5.51
CA PRO A 137 11.67 -10.51 4.75
C PRO A 137 11.33 -12.00 4.60
N HIS A 138 10.69 -12.59 5.62
CA HIS A 138 10.44 -14.02 5.72
C HIS A 138 8.97 -14.37 5.41
N GLY A 139 8.22 -13.47 4.78
CA GLY A 139 6.82 -13.70 4.44
C GLY A 139 5.84 -13.60 5.60
N ASN A 140 6.28 -13.28 6.82
CA ASN A 140 5.35 -12.96 7.91
C ASN A 140 4.53 -11.71 7.55
N MET A 141 3.23 -11.77 7.80
CA MET A 141 2.33 -10.64 7.68
C MET A 141 2.32 -9.85 9.00
N LEU A 142 2.21 -8.53 8.89
CA LEU A 142 2.03 -7.60 10.00
C LEU A 142 0.93 -6.59 9.64
N LEU A 143 0.22 -6.07 10.63
CA LEU A 143 -0.77 -5.01 10.46
C LEU A 143 -0.28 -3.75 11.16
N LEU A 144 -0.06 -2.68 10.39
CA LEU A 144 0.20 -1.34 10.92
C LEU A 144 -1.14 -0.65 11.24
N ALA A 145 -1.56 -0.80 12.49
CA ALA A 145 -2.86 -0.37 13.00
C ALA A 145 -2.86 1.08 13.51
N GLY A 146 -4.03 1.70 13.56
CA GLY A 146 -4.24 3.08 14.02
C GLY A 146 -3.86 4.15 12.99
N ALA A 147 -3.03 3.80 12.02
CA ALA A 147 -2.67 4.67 10.91
C ALA A 147 -3.76 4.72 9.85
N THR A 148 -4.22 5.92 9.51
CA THR A 148 -5.20 6.14 8.46
C THR A 148 -4.48 6.65 7.22
N PRO A 149 -4.48 5.92 6.09
CA PRO A 149 -3.97 6.49 4.85
C PRO A 149 -4.79 7.74 4.50
N GLU A 150 -4.15 8.88 4.30
CA GLU A 150 -4.84 10.07 3.82
C GLU A 150 -5.27 9.90 2.35
N LEU A 151 -6.39 10.55 2.01
CA LEU A 151 -7.09 10.51 0.72
C LEU A 151 -6.35 11.23 -0.43
N GLU A 152 -5.05 11.47 -0.32
CA GLU A 152 -4.32 12.08 -1.44
C GLU A 152 -4.23 11.13 -2.66
N SER A 153 -4.50 9.84 -2.48
CA SER A 153 -4.67 8.90 -3.60
C SER A 153 -5.98 9.17 -4.36
N PRO A 154 -5.96 9.23 -5.70
CA PRO A 154 -7.19 9.30 -6.50
C PRO A 154 -8.07 8.03 -6.36
N ILE A 155 -7.54 6.96 -5.77
CA ILE A 155 -8.29 5.76 -5.40
C ILE A 155 -8.73 5.93 -3.94
N PRO A 156 -10.05 5.95 -3.64
CA PRO A 156 -10.52 6.16 -2.29
C PRO A 156 -10.03 5.02 -1.37
N VAL A 157 -9.40 5.42 -0.27
CA VAL A 157 -9.15 4.54 0.88
C VAL A 157 -10.48 3.88 1.23
N GLN A 158 -10.47 2.55 1.37
CA GLN A 158 -11.69 1.83 1.69
C GLN A 158 -12.13 2.23 3.10
N ARG A 159 -13.33 2.81 3.18
CA ARG A 159 -13.97 3.23 4.42
C ARG A 159 -15.42 2.80 4.39
N ALA A 160 -15.96 2.44 5.55
CA ALA A 160 -17.38 2.18 5.66
C ALA A 160 -18.19 3.46 5.37
N PRO A 161 -19.40 3.35 4.78
CA PRO A 161 -20.21 4.50 4.38
C PRO A 161 -20.48 5.52 5.51
N GLU A 162 -20.72 5.04 6.71
CA GLU A 162 -21.01 5.86 7.89
C GLU A 162 -19.82 6.72 8.32
N LEU A 163 -18.58 6.24 8.14
CA LEU A 163 -17.37 7.03 8.42
C LEU A 163 -17.25 8.20 7.43
N SER A 164 -17.63 7.99 6.17
CA SER A 164 -17.74 9.09 5.19
C SER A 164 -18.84 10.08 5.57
N GLY A 165 -19.87 9.63 6.29
CA GLY A 165 -20.90 10.46 6.91
C GLY A 165 -20.49 11.14 8.22
N GLY A 166 -19.23 10.98 8.65
CA GLY A 166 -18.71 11.58 9.89
C GLY A 166 -18.94 10.76 11.16
N ALA A 167 -19.47 9.54 11.05
CA ALA A 167 -19.55 8.63 12.19
C ALA A 167 -18.14 8.21 12.66
N PRO A 168 -17.95 7.94 13.96
CA PRO A 168 -16.67 7.41 14.45
C PRO A 168 -16.40 6.01 13.89
N ALA A 169 -15.12 5.63 13.88
CA ALA A 169 -14.72 4.26 13.58
C ALA A 169 -15.34 3.28 14.57
N SER A 170 -15.68 2.07 14.10
CA SER A 170 -16.29 1.01 14.90
C SER A 170 -15.84 -0.37 14.42
N ALA A 171 -16.00 -1.41 15.25
CA ALA A 171 -15.69 -2.78 14.85
C ALA A 171 -16.53 -3.23 13.64
N CYS A 172 -17.78 -2.78 13.56
CA CYS A 172 -18.67 -3.00 12.42
C CYS A 172 -18.15 -2.33 11.13
N ALA A 173 -17.56 -1.15 11.24
CA ALA A 173 -16.90 -0.50 10.11
C ALA A 173 -15.66 -1.28 9.65
N ASP A 174 -14.87 -1.81 10.57
CA ASP A 174 -13.71 -2.64 10.25
C ASP A 174 -14.12 -3.92 9.51
N VAL A 175 -15.23 -4.57 9.90
CA VAL A 175 -15.76 -5.75 9.20
C VAL A 175 -16.05 -5.40 7.74
N TYR A 176 -16.80 -4.32 7.52
CA TYR A 176 -17.16 -3.88 6.17
C TYR A 176 -15.91 -3.66 5.30
N VAL A 177 -14.91 -2.95 5.83
CA VAL A 177 -13.69 -2.63 5.08
C VAL A 177 -12.84 -3.88 4.81
N LEU A 178 -12.71 -4.79 5.77
CA LEU A 178 -11.98 -6.05 5.55
C LEU A 178 -12.63 -6.86 4.43
N LEU A 179 -13.96 -6.99 4.41
CA LEU A 179 -14.65 -7.73 3.35
C LEU A 179 -14.48 -7.08 1.99
N MET A 180 -14.55 -5.75 1.90
CA MET A 180 -14.23 -5.04 0.66
C MET A 180 -12.79 -5.29 0.18
N LEU A 181 -11.83 -5.40 1.10
CA LEU A 181 -10.45 -5.76 0.74
C LEU A 181 -10.38 -7.20 0.23
N LEU A 182 -10.96 -8.17 0.93
CA LEU A 182 -10.97 -9.57 0.50
C LEU A 182 -11.63 -9.77 -0.87
N GLU A 183 -12.67 -8.99 -1.21
CA GLU A 183 -13.25 -8.99 -2.57
C GLU A 183 -12.23 -8.60 -3.64
N ARG A 184 -11.37 -7.62 -3.36
CA ARG A 184 -10.32 -7.18 -4.29
C ARG A 184 -9.20 -8.20 -4.44
N LEU A 185 -8.94 -8.98 -3.39
CA LEU A 185 -7.92 -10.04 -3.42
C LEU A 185 -8.24 -11.12 -4.47
N ARG A 186 -9.52 -11.30 -4.84
CA ARG A 186 -9.95 -12.29 -5.85
C ARG A 186 -9.26 -12.12 -7.21
N ALA A 187 -8.82 -10.89 -7.54
CA ALA A 187 -8.11 -10.64 -8.79
C ALA A 187 -6.74 -11.35 -8.86
N VAL A 188 -6.11 -11.59 -7.70
CA VAL A 188 -4.75 -12.14 -7.58
C VAL A 188 -4.69 -13.44 -6.78
N SER A 189 -5.84 -14.03 -6.46
CA SER A 189 -5.95 -15.32 -5.79
C SER A 189 -6.60 -16.36 -6.69
N GLU A 190 -6.33 -17.62 -6.38
CA GLU A 190 -7.11 -18.73 -6.92
C GLU A 190 -8.52 -18.69 -6.35
N VAL A 191 -9.52 -18.96 -7.18
CA VAL A 191 -10.92 -19.03 -6.77
C VAL A 191 -11.43 -20.44 -7.09
N PRO A 192 -11.96 -21.18 -6.10
CA PRO A 192 -12.51 -22.51 -6.31
C PRO A 192 -13.61 -22.51 -7.36
N GLU A 193 -13.69 -23.60 -8.14
CA GLU A 193 -14.67 -23.68 -9.22
C GLU A 193 -16.12 -23.58 -8.71
N VAL A 194 -16.39 -24.13 -7.52
CA VAL A 194 -17.69 -23.99 -6.83
C VAL A 194 -18.08 -22.52 -6.64
N GLN A 195 -17.13 -21.65 -6.27
CA GLN A 195 -17.37 -20.23 -6.08
C GLN A 195 -17.46 -19.48 -7.42
N ASN A 196 -16.61 -19.82 -8.40
CA ASN A 196 -16.68 -19.24 -9.75
C ASN A 196 -18.05 -19.49 -10.42
N ARG A 197 -18.57 -20.71 -10.29
CA ARG A 197 -19.90 -21.06 -10.82
C ARG A 197 -21.00 -20.21 -10.18
N VAL A 198 -21.01 -20.07 -8.85
CA VAL A 198 -21.96 -19.21 -8.15
C VAL A 198 -21.86 -17.76 -8.62
N LEU A 199 -20.64 -17.21 -8.74
CA LEU A 199 -20.42 -15.84 -9.19
C LEU A 199 -20.87 -15.60 -10.64
N ARG A 200 -20.84 -16.61 -11.50
CA ARG A 200 -21.36 -16.55 -12.88
C ARG A 200 -22.88 -16.75 -12.96
N GLY A 201 -23.52 -17.18 -11.87
CA GLY A 201 -24.94 -17.54 -11.85
C GLY A 201 -25.22 -18.98 -12.31
N ASP A 202 -24.21 -19.82 -12.47
CA ASP A 202 -24.31 -21.21 -12.91
C ASP A 202 -24.72 -22.15 -11.76
N ILE A 203 -25.86 -21.86 -11.13
CA ILE A 203 -26.34 -22.51 -9.89
C ILE A 203 -27.25 -23.67 -10.25
N ASP A 204 -26.87 -24.88 -9.83
CA ASP A 204 -27.72 -26.07 -9.85
C ASP A 204 -28.22 -26.41 -8.43
N ALA A 205 -29.04 -27.46 -8.31
CA ALA A 205 -29.61 -27.88 -7.02
C ALA A 205 -28.55 -28.27 -5.97
N ALA A 206 -27.36 -28.70 -6.39
CA ALA A 206 -26.28 -29.05 -5.46
C ALA A 206 -25.56 -27.80 -4.92
N LEU A 207 -25.51 -26.73 -5.71
CA LEU A 207 -24.91 -25.45 -5.33
C LEU A 207 -25.85 -24.50 -4.59
N GLU A 208 -27.16 -24.71 -4.64
CA GLU A 208 -28.15 -23.80 -4.04
C GLU A 208 -27.88 -23.49 -2.55
N PRO A 209 -27.55 -24.46 -1.67
CA PRO A 209 -27.26 -24.16 -0.28
C PRO A 209 -26.05 -23.23 -0.11
N TYR A 210 -24.98 -23.49 -0.87
CA TYR A 210 -23.75 -22.69 -0.83
C TYR A 210 -23.99 -21.29 -1.38
N ALA A 211 -24.69 -21.16 -2.52
CA ALA A 211 -25.01 -19.87 -3.12
C ALA A 211 -25.85 -18.99 -2.17
N ARG A 212 -26.82 -19.59 -1.48
CA ARG A 212 -27.65 -18.91 -0.47
C ARG A 212 -26.81 -18.41 0.71
N ALA A 213 -26.03 -19.29 1.31
CA ALA A 213 -25.16 -18.94 2.43
C ALA A 213 -24.16 -17.85 2.05
N PHE A 214 -23.56 -17.96 0.85
CA PHE A 214 -22.60 -16.99 0.32
C PHE A 214 -23.24 -15.61 0.13
N ALA A 215 -24.44 -15.56 -0.43
CA ALA A 215 -25.20 -14.32 -0.61
C ALA A 215 -25.60 -13.70 0.74
N GLU A 216 -26.07 -14.50 1.70
CA GLU A 216 -26.43 -14.03 3.03
C GLU A 216 -25.22 -13.45 3.79
N ALA A 217 -24.08 -14.14 3.77
CA ALA A 217 -22.85 -13.66 4.38
C ALA A 217 -22.37 -12.34 3.73
N HIS A 218 -22.43 -12.24 2.40
CA HIS A 218 -22.10 -11.00 1.70
C HIS A 218 -23.05 -9.85 2.04
N LEU A 219 -24.36 -10.11 2.08
CA LEU A 219 -25.36 -9.09 2.41
C LEU A 219 -25.20 -8.57 3.83
N LYS A 220 -24.98 -9.45 4.81
CA LYS A 220 -24.67 -9.03 6.19
C LYS A 220 -23.35 -8.27 6.23
N GLY A 221 -22.29 -8.81 5.65
CA GLY A 221 -20.96 -8.20 5.72
C GLY A 221 -20.84 -6.83 5.06
N MET A 222 -21.47 -6.65 3.90
CA MET A 222 -21.32 -5.45 3.05
C MET A 222 -22.59 -4.59 2.95
N SER A 223 -23.56 -4.77 3.85
CA SER A 223 -24.74 -3.89 3.88
C SER A 223 -24.35 -2.42 4.01
N MET A 224 -25.02 -1.52 3.31
CA MET A 224 -24.81 -0.08 3.49
C MET A 224 -25.31 0.43 4.85
N VAL A 225 -26.20 -0.32 5.52
CA VAL A 225 -26.80 0.05 6.81
C VAL A 225 -26.07 -0.68 7.95
N PRO A 226 -25.35 0.03 8.85
CA PRO A 226 -24.55 -0.60 9.91
C PRO A 226 -25.34 -1.55 10.82
N LEU A 227 -26.60 -1.23 11.12
CA LEU A 227 -27.48 -2.05 11.98
C LEU A 227 -27.78 -3.45 11.43
N THR A 228 -27.56 -3.66 10.14
CA THR A 228 -27.76 -4.95 9.47
C THR A 228 -26.47 -5.71 9.22
N ARG A 229 -25.31 -5.14 9.60
CA ARG A 229 -24.02 -5.81 9.48
C ARG A 229 -23.70 -6.65 10.70
N HIS A 230 -22.70 -7.53 10.54
CA HIS A 230 -22.05 -8.17 11.68
C HIS A 230 -21.57 -7.11 12.67
N ALA A 231 -21.82 -7.34 13.96
CA ALA A 231 -21.43 -6.38 14.98
C ALA A 231 -19.90 -6.34 15.16
N ASN A 232 -19.22 -7.44 14.86
CA ASN A 232 -17.79 -7.64 15.07
C ASN A 232 -17.21 -8.72 14.15
N MET A 233 -15.88 -8.84 14.15
CA MET A 233 -15.13 -9.80 13.34
C MET A 233 -15.42 -11.26 13.67
N ARG A 234 -15.74 -11.59 14.93
CA ARG A 234 -16.00 -12.97 15.34
C ARG A 234 -17.26 -13.52 14.68
N GLU A 235 -18.33 -12.72 14.67
CA GLU A 235 -19.57 -13.08 13.97
C GLU A 235 -19.36 -13.25 12.47
N ALA A 236 -18.61 -12.34 11.85
CA ALA A 236 -18.28 -12.44 10.43
C ALA A 236 -17.48 -13.73 10.13
N LEU A 237 -16.43 -14.01 10.91
CA LEU A 237 -15.60 -15.21 10.74
C LEU A 237 -16.40 -16.50 10.87
N ASN A 238 -17.35 -16.58 11.81
CA ASN A 238 -18.20 -17.77 11.94
C ASN A 238 -19.00 -18.06 10.66
N ASP A 239 -19.55 -17.03 10.02
CA ASP A 239 -20.28 -17.17 8.75
C ASP A 239 -19.32 -17.59 7.61
N PHE A 240 -18.07 -17.09 7.58
CA PHE A 240 -17.08 -17.55 6.59
C PHE A 240 -16.58 -18.97 6.83
N HIS A 241 -16.36 -19.37 8.08
CA HIS A 241 -15.99 -20.74 8.45
C HIS A 241 -17.05 -21.75 8.01
N GLU A 242 -18.33 -21.38 8.06
CA GLU A 242 -19.43 -22.17 7.48
C GLU A 242 -19.22 -22.37 5.98
N LEU A 243 -18.99 -21.28 5.22
CA LEU A 243 -18.76 -21.35 3.77
C LEU A 243 -17.53 -22.19 3.41
N TRP A 244 -16.45 -22.05 4.17
CA TRP A 244 -15.21 -22.81 3.95
C TRP A 244 -15.45 -24.31 4.17
N ARG A 245 -16.19 -24.67 5.23
CA ARG A 245 -16.57 -26.06 5.49
C ARG A 245 -17.43 -26.65 4.38
N MET A 246 -18.36 -25.88 3.82
CA MET A 246 -19.19 -26.32 2.68
C MET A 246 -18.37 -26.60 1.42
N THR A 247 -17.24 -25.92 1.24
CA THR A 247 -16.36 -26.08 0.08
C THR A 247 -15.18 -27.03 0.34
N GLY A 248 -15.00 -27.49 1.58
CA GLY A 248 -13.90 -28.37 1.97
C GLY A 248 -12.53 -27.69 2.03
N HIS A 249 -12.50 -26.35 2.04
CA HIS A 249 -11.29 -25.56 2.15
C HIS A 249 -11.08 -25.06 3.58
N TRP A 250 -9.83 -24.83 3.96
CA TRP A 250 -9.46 -24.37 5.28
C TRP A 250 -8.30 -23.39 5.19
N SER A 251 -8.14 -22.59 6.23
CA SER A 251 -6.97 -21.73 6.42
C SER A 251 -5.69 -22.58 6.49
N ALA A 252 -4.70 -22.19 5.71
CA ALA A 252 -3.34 -22.74 5.70
C ALA A 252 -2.29 -21.63 5.92
N PRO A 253 -2.08 -21.16 7.17
CA PRO A 253 -1.21 -20.01 7.45
C PRO A 253 0.26 -20.27 7.07
N GLU A 254 0.75 -21.50 7.21
CA GLU A 254 2.11 -21.89 6.82
C GLU A 254 2.29 -21.84 5.29
N GLU A 255 1.28 -22.26 4.52
CA GLU A 255 1.28 -22.19 3.06
C GLU A 255 1.27 -20.73 2.59
N LEU A 256 0.45 -19.88 3.22
CA LEU A 256 0.44 -18.45 2.96
C LEU A 256 1.81 -17.81 3.20
N GLN A 257 2.42 -18.10 4.35
CA GLN A 257 3.73 -17.57 4.72
C GLN A 257 4.80 -18.03 3.72
N ALA A 258 4.83 -19.32 3.36
CA ALA A 258 5.77 -19.87 2.39
C ALA A 258 5.61 -19.22 1.00
N PHE A 259 4.37 -19.00 0.57
CA PHE A 259 4.06 -18.28 -0.66
C PHE A 259 4.58 -16.84 -0.61
N PHE A 260 4.31 -16.10 0.46
CA PHE A 260 4.80 -14.73 0.64
C PHE A 260 6.33 -14.67 0.70
N ALA A 261 6.98 -15.59 1.42
CA ALA A 261 8.43 -15.64 1.48
C ALA A 261 9.05 -15.86 0.09
N THR A 262 8.51 -16.79 -0.69
CA THR A 262 8.97 -17.07 -2.06
C THR A 262 8.83 -15.83 -2.96
N CYS A 263 7.68 -15.15 -2.89
CA CYS A 263 7.44 -13.95 -3.67
C CYS A 263 8.33 -12.78 -3.22
N VAL A 264 8.53 -12.59 -1.91
CA VAL A 264 9.46 -11.58 -1.37
C VAL A 264 10.89 -11.85 -1.82
N GLU A 265 11.35 -13.11 -1.78
CA GLU A 265 12.67 -13.48 -2.29
C GLU A 265 12.79 -13.25 -3.80
N ARG A 266 11.76 -13.57 -4.59
CA ARG A 266 11.69 -13.20 -6.01
C ARG A 266 11.80 -11.68 -6.19
N MET A 267 11.05 -10.90 -5.41
CA MET A 267 11.11 -9.44 -5.46
C MET A 267 12.48 -8.90 -5.03
N ARG A 268 13.23 -9.62 -4.19
CA ARG A 268 14.60 -9.23 -3.79
C ARG A 268 15.63 -9.58 -4.85
N ALA A 269 15.50 -10.77 -5.44
CA ALA A 269 16.38 -11.29 -6.47
C ALA A 269 16.14 -10.60 -7.82
N GLY A 270 14.90 -10.25 -8.11
CA GLY A 270 14.54 -9.33 -9.18
C GLY A 270 15.19 -7.99 -8.89
N SER A 271 16.16 -7.61 -9.72
CA SER A 271 16.76 -6.28 -9.65
C SER A 271 15.65 -5.25 -9.88
N HIS A 272 15.08 -4.71 -8.80
CA HIS A 272 14.26 -3.52 -8.88
C HIS A 272 15.02 -2.53 -9.75
N PRO A 273 14.45 -2.07 -10.87
CA PRO A 273 15.16 -1.17 -11.76
C PRO A 273 15.60 0.05 -10.96
N ARG A 274 16.92 0.16 -10.73
CA ARG A 274 17.52 1.26 -9.98
C ARG A 274 17.78 2.42 -10.90
N LEU A 275 17.33 3.59 -10.48
CA LEU A 275 17.54 4.86 -11.16
C LEU A 275 18.34 5.77 -10.23
N GLU A 276 19.62 5.98 -10.54
CA GLU A 276 20.41 6.98 -9.81
C GLU A 276 20.14 8.36 -10.39
N ILE A 277 19.94 9.36 -9.54
CA ILE A 277 19.64 10.72 -9.99
C ILE A 277 20.70 11.69 -9.49
N GLY A 278 21.17 12.52 -10.41
CA GLY A 278 22.01 13.64 -10.07
C GLY A 278 21.25 14.76 -9.38
N PRO A 279 21.98 15.74 -8.82
CA PRO A 279 21.40 16.96 -8.30
C PRO A 279 20.40 17.55 -9.31
N ASP A 280 19.22 17.93 -8.81
CA ASP A 280 18.21 18.56 -9.65
C ASP A 280 17.72 17.70 -10.84
N CYS A 281 17.90 16.38 -10.81
CA CYS A 281 17.69 15.49 -11.96
C CYS A 281 18.45 15.95 -13.22
N ALA A 282 19.58 16.64 -13.06
CA ALA A 282 20.39 17.12 -14.19
C ALA A 282 20.93 15.98 -15.05
N TRP A 283 21.12 14.82 -14.46
CA TRP A 283 21.46 13.56 -15.13
C TRP A 283 20.79 12.41 -14.37
N LEU A 284 20.66 11.26 -15.05
CA LEU A 284 20.08 10.03 -14.51
C LEU A 284 20.97 8.84 -14.93
N VAL A 285 21.15 7.82 -14.09
CA VAL A 285 21.74 6.53 -14.47
C VAL A 285 20.63 5.49 -14.47
N LEU A 286 20.41 4.85 -15.62
CA LEU A 286 19.38 3.85 -15.83
C LEU A 286 19.77 2.50 -15.23
N PRO A 287 18.82 1.56 -15.06
CA PRO A 287 19.13 0.21 -14.56
C PRO A 287 20.17 -0.53 -15.40
N SER A 288 20.32 -0.17 -16.69
CA SER A 288 21.35 -0.69 -17.60
C SER A 288 22.76 -0.13 -17.32
N GLY A 289 22.92 0.79 -16.36
CA GLY A 289 24.16 1.54 -16.10
C GLY A 289 24.37 2.73 -17.04
N GLN A 290 23.49 2.93 -18.03
CA GLN A 290 23.61 4.06 -18.96
C GLN A 290 23.30 5.39 -18.27
N ARG A 291 24.22 6.35 -18.37
CA ARG A 291 24.00 7.73 -17.90
C ARG A 291 23.37 8.59 -19.00
N VAL A 292 22.27 9.28 -18.66
CA VAL A 292 21.55 10.19 -19.54
C VAL A 292 21.64 11.62 -18.99
N ASP A 293 22.19 12.53 -19.78
CA ASP A 293 22.30 13.95 -19.44
C ASP A 293 21.03 14.72 -19.86
N LEU A 294 20.37 15.35 -18.88
CA LEU A 294 19.18 16.19 -19.06
C LEU A 294 19.48 17.68 -18.85
N ALA A 295 20.71 18.07 -18.50
CA ALA A 295 21.07 19.44 -18.17
C ALA A 295 20.80 20.41 -19.33
N ARG A 296 20.98 19.94 -20.57
CA ARG A 296 20.74 20.70 -21.81
C ARG A 296 19.26 20.76 -22.21
N SER A 297 18.37 20.06 -21.51
CA SER A 297 16.94 20.00 -21.83
C SER A 297 16.09 20.36 -20.61
N PRO A 298 15.96 21.66 -20.27
CA PRO A 298 15.30 22.10 -19.04
C PRO A 298 13.86 21.59 -18.87
N VAL A 299 13.11 21.48 -19.98
CA VAL A 299 11.74 20.95 -19.96
C VAL A 299 11.73 19.45 -19.63
N LEU A 300 12.58 18.64 -20.29
CA LEU A 300 12.70 17.21 -19.99
C LEU A 300 13.13 16.99 -18.53
N ARG A 301 14.10 17.77 -18.06
CA ARG A 301 14.59 17.72 -16.67
C ARG A 301 13.47 18.01 -15.67
N ARG A 302 12.69 19.08 -15.86
CA ARG A 302 11.59 19.43 -14.96
C ARG A 302 10.49 18.37 -14.93
N ILE A 303 10.12 17.82 -16.09
CA ILE A 303 9.09 16.77 -16.16
C ILE A 303 9.60 15.46 -15.55
N ALA A 304 10.85 15.06 -15.84
CA ALA A 304 11.47 13.90 -15.22
C ALA A 304 11.52 14.05 -13.70
N ARG A 305 11.94 15.21 -13.20
CA ARG A 305 11.91 15.54 -11.78
C ARG A 305 10.52 15.43 -11.19
N GLN A 306 9.49 15.98 -11.83
CA GLN A 306 8.11 15.86 -11.36
C GLN A 306 7.66 14.40 -11.24
N LEU A 307 7.99 13.55 -12.22
CA LEU A 307 7.67 12.12 -12.18
C LEU A 307 8.42 11.40 -11.05
N ILE A 308 9.72 11.65 -10.93
CA ILE A 308 10.59 11.04 -9.91
C ILE A 308 10.18 11.50 -8.51
N ASP A 309 9.96 12.79 -8.29
CA ASP A 309 9.53 13.32 -7.00
C ASP A 309 8.14 12.79 -6.65
N THR A 310 7.20 12.71 -7.61
CA THR A 310 5.89 12.09 -7.37
C THR A 310 6.03 10.63 -6.99
N HIS A 311 6.90 9.88 -7.70
CA HIS A 311 7.19 8.48 -7.38
C HIS A 311 7.83 8.31 -6.01
N CYS A 312 8.81 9.13 -5.65
CA CYS A 312 9.48 9.06 -4.36
C CYS A 312 8.55 9.47 -3.21
N THR A 313 7.62 10.38 -3.45
CA THR A 313 6.70 10.86 -2.40
C THR A 313 5.45 10.00 -2.29
N LEU A 314 4.94 9.48 -3.41
CA LEU A 314 3.72 8.69 -3.53
C LEU A 314 3.92 7.59 -4.59
N PRO A 315 4.66 6.50 -4.28
CA PRO A 315 4.93 5.42 -5.22
C PRO A 315 3.65 4.87 -5.85
N GLY A 316 3.66 4.71 -7.18
CA GLY A 316 2.51 4.22 -7.95
C GLY A 316 1.44 5.27 -8.30
N ARG A 317 1.57 6.53 -7.84
CA ARG A 317 0.65 7.61 -8.20
C ARG A 317 0.90 8.12 -9.62
N PHE A 318 -0.17 8.24 -10.40
CA PHE A 318 -0.14 8.88 -11.71
C PHE A 318 -0.01 10.40 -11.59
N VAL A 319 0.91 10.97 -12.36
CA VAL A 319 1.04 12.40 -12.62
C VAL A 319 0.11 12.75 -13.79
N SER A 320 -0.89 13.59 -13.50
CA SER A 320 -1.85 14.04 -14.50
C SER A 320 -1.23 14.94 -15.57
N LEU A 321 -1.87 15.02 -16.74
CA LEU A 321 -1.46 15.90 -17.84
C LEU A 321 -1.29 17.37 -17.39
N ARG A 322 -2.20 17.87 -16.55
CA ARG A 322 -2.12 19.22 -15.98
C ARG A 322 -0.83 19.42 -15.17
N ASN A 323 -0.45 18.44 -14.36
CA ASN A 323 0.77 18.52 -13.55
C ASN A 323 2.03 18.43 -14.43
N ILE A 324 2.02 17.61 -15.48
CA ILE A 324 3.11 17.55 -16.47
C ILE A 324 3.29 18.90 -17.18
N ILE A 325 2.20 19.52 -17.65
CA ILE A 325 2.25 20.83 -18.32
C ILE A 325 2.80 21.90 -17.37
N ARG A 326 2.28 21.97 -16.13
CA ARG A 326 2.75 22.93 -15.12
C ARG A 326 4.23 22.76 -14.79
N ALA A 327 4.72 21.53 -14.68
CA ALA A 327 6.14 21.26 -14.44
C ALA A 327 7.01 21.62 -15.66
N GLY A 328 6.55 21.27 -16.87
CA GLY A 328 7.28 21.53 -18.11
C GLY A 328 7.39 23.02 -18.45
N TRP A 329 6.33 23.79 -18.24
CA TRP A 329 6.19 25.19 -18.68
C TRP A 329 5.51 26.07 -17.62
N PRO A 330 6.13 26.27 -16.44
CA PRO A 330 5.48 26.97 -15.32
C PRO A 330 5.12 28.44 -15.62
N GLU A 331 5.86 29.10 -16.51
CA GLU A 331 5.73 30.54 -16.82
C GLU A 331 5.02 30.83 -18.15
N GLN A 332 4.56 29.80 -18.88
CA GLN A 332 3.97 29.99 -20.20
C GLN A 332 2.46 29.79 -20.16
N GLU A 333 1.72 30.80 -20.59
CA GLU A 333 0.32 30.64 -20.95
C GLU A 333 0.22 29.94 -22.30
N LEU A 334 -0.04 28.64 -22.26
CA LEU A 334 -0.24 27.83 -23.45
C LEU A 334 -1.73 27.63 -23.68
N GLU A 335 -2.17 27.80 -24.93
CA GLU A 335 -3.48 27.32 -25.38
C GLU A 335 -3.60 25.81 -25.09
N ARG A 336 -4.78 25.37 -24.64
CA ARG A 336 -4.98 24.01 -24.08
C ARG A 336 -4.56 22.90 -25.04
N SER A 337 -4.89 23.02 -26.32
CA SER A 337 -4.55 22.01 -27.32
C SER A 337 -3.04 21.96 -27.60
N ALA A 338 -2.39 23.12 -27.70
CA ALA A 338 -0.95 23.23 -27.87
C ALA A 338 -0.16 22.69 -26.66
N ALA A 339 -0.64 22.97 -25.44
CA ALA A 339 -0.03 22.47 -24.20
C ALA A 339 -0.04 20.94 -24.13
N SER A 340 -1.19 20.34 -24.46
CA SER A 340 -1.38 18.90 -24.45
C SER A 340 -0.45 18.21 -25.45
N ASN A 341 -0.41 18.67 -26.70
CA ASN A 341 0.46 18.13 -27.74
C ASN A 341 1.94 18.20 -27.33
N ARG A 342 2.39 19.34 -26.77
CA ARG A 342 3.76 19.49 -26.28
C ARG A 342 4.07 18.53 -25.15
N ALA A 343 3.16 18.32 -24.20
CA ALA A 343 3.33 17.36 -23.12
C ALA A 343 3.48 15.93 -23.66
N TYR A 344 2.60 15.48 -24.55
CA TYR A 344 2.68 14.13 -25.15
C TYR A 344 4.00 13.91 -25.91
N VAL A 345 4.42 14.85 -26.75
CA VAL A 345 5.69 14.76 -27.48
C VAL A 345 6.89 14.71 -26.52
N THR A 346 6.84 15.50 -25.44
CA THR A 346 7.92 15.55 -24.46
C THR A 346 7.99 14.28 -23.63
N LEU A 347 6.85 13.70 -23.25
CA LEU A 347 6.76 12.41 -22.56
C LEU A 347 7.20 11.25 -23.46
N SER A 348 6.86 11.26 -24.74
CA SER A 348 7.37 10.29 -25.72
C SER A 348 8.92 10.35 -25.82
N LYS A 349 9.50 11.56 -25.81
CA LYS A 349 10.95 11.75 -25.76
C LYS A 349 11.56 11.25 -24.44
N LEU A 350 10.92 11.51 -23.30
CA LEU A 350 11.37 10.98 -22.01
C LEU A 350 11.31 9.45 -21.98
N ARG A 351 10.23 8.86 -22.49
CA ARG A 351 10.08 7.41 -22.57
C ARG A 351 11.20 6.80 -23.41
N SER A 352 11.40 7.28 -24.63
CA SER A 352 12.43 6.73 -25.52
C SER A 352 13.87 6.92 -25.03
N ARG A 353 14.18 8.03 -24.34
CA ARG A 353 15.56 8.37 -23.95
C ARG A 353 15.94 8.00 -22.52
N VAL A 354 14.97 7.91 -21.64
CA VAL A 354 15.19 7.82 -20.20
C VAL A 354 14.47 6.62 -19.64
N PHE A 355 13.14 6.68 -19.58
CA PHE A 355 12.41 5.74 -18.73
C PHE A 355 12.06 4.43 -19.42
N GLY A 356 11.98 4.38 -20.75
CA GLY A 356 11.64 3.15 -21.48
C GLY A 356 10.37 2.50 -20.93
N ASP A 357 10.52 1.26 -20.49
CA ASP A 357 9.47 0.45 -19.88
C ASP A 357 9.20 0.82 -18.41
N LEU A 358 10.06 1.62 -17.78
CA LEU A 358 9.87 2.15 -16.43
C LEU A 358 8.77 3.20 -16.34
N LEU A 359 8.25 3.70 -17.48
CA LEU A 359 7.16 4.68 -17.53
C LEU A 359 5.87 4.03 -18.01
N GLU A 360 4.90 3.96 -17.11
CA GLU A 360 3.56 3.47 -17.40
C GLU A 360 2.63 4.62 -17.80
N THR A 361 1.78 4.38 -18.79
CA THR A 361 0.71 5.29 -19.22
C THR A 361 -0.63 4.68 -18.80
N GLY A 362 -1.43 5.41 -18.04
CA GLY A 362 -2.77 5.02 -17.63
C GLY A 362 -3.81 6.04 -18.07
N GLU A 363 -5.09 5.76 -17.82
CA GLU A 363 -6.21 6.65 -18.20
C GLU A 363 -6.09 8.06 -17.62
N VAL A 364 -5.49 8.17 -16.42
CA VAL A 364 -5.40 9.41 -15.66
C VAL A 364 -4.05 10.14 -15.78
N GLY A 365 -3.05 9.57 -16.48
CA GLY A 365 -1.74 10.20 -16.69
C GLY A 365 -0.57 9.22 -16.80
N TRP A 366 0.57 9.59 -16.22
CA TRP A 366 1.82 8.80 -16.29
C TRP A 366 2.41 8.55 -14.91
N ARG A 367 2.99 7.38 -14.69
CA ARG A 367 3.74 7.07 -13.47
C ARG A 367 5.02 6.31 -13.78
N LEU A 368 6.01 6.42 -12.90
CA LEU A 368 7.07 5.42 -12.88
C LEU A 368 6.50 4.11 -12.32
N LEU A 369 7.03 2.99 -12.81
CA LEU A 369 6.68 1.67 -12.27
C LEU A 369 6.92 1.67 -10.75
N PRO A 370 5.95 1.22 -9.92
CA PRO A 370 6.04 1.29 -8.46
C PRO A 370 7.30 0.66 -7.88
N GLN A 371 7.86 -0.35 -8.55
CA GLN A 371 9.07 -1.07 -8.15
C GLN A 371 10.38 -0.34 -8.47
N VAL A 372 10.37 0.81 -9.17
CA VAL A 372 11.60 1.56 -9.45
C VAL A 372 12.20 2.07 -8.14
N VAL A 373 13.45 1.72 -7.88
CA VAL A 373 14.20 2.26 -6.73
C VAL A 373 14.97 3.49 -7.20
N VAL A 374 14.80 4.61 -6.50
CA VAL A 374 15.46 5.88 -6.85
C VAL A 374 16.53 6.19 -5.81
N ASP A 375 17.78 6.21 -6.26
CA ASP A 375 18.95 6.56 -5.44
C ASP A 375 19.39 8.00 -5.79
N ARG A 376 19.60 8.85 -4.79
CA ARG A 376 20.07 10.24 -5.00
C ARG A 376 21.58 10.30 -4.79
N ALA A 377 22.32 10.74 -5.81
CA ALA A 377 23.74 10.98 -5.66
C ALA A 377 23.98 12.18 -4.73
N GLU A 378 24.88 12.03 -3.77
CA GLU A 378 25.26 13.12 -2.86
C GLU A 378 25.88 14.28 -3.66
N SER A 379 25.48 15.50 -3.33
CA SER A 379 26.09 16.72 -3.87
C SER A 379 27.54 16.79 -3.38
N SER A 380 28.48 16.31 -4.19
CA SER A 380 29.92 16.48 -3.96
C SER A 380 30.36 17.93 -4.15
#